data_AF-F3G756-F1
#
_entry.id   AF-F3G756-F1
#
_cell.length_a   1.000
_cell.length_b   1.000
_cell.length_c   1.000
_cell.angle_alpha   90.00
_cell.angle_beta   90.00
_cell.angle_gamma   90.00
#
_symmetry.space_group_name_H-M   'P 1'
#
loop_
_entity.id
_entity.type
_entity.pdbx_description
1 polymer ?
#
loop_
_entity_poly.entity_id
_entity_poly.type
_entity_poly.pdbx_seq_one_letter_code
_entity_poly.pdbx_strand_id
1 'polypeptide(L)'
;MTLSTLRPIPHQLHEAHESAEDFSKRLAELTAALAETAEQYDISAQFPHANFQLLHAHGLLGLTVPTALGGGGADLPRAQQVISAVARGEPSTALILVMQYLQHS
;
A
#
# COMPACT_ATOMS: atom_id res chain seq x y z
N MET A 1 -22.21 -7.44 -37.55
CA MET A 1 -21.65 -6.69 -36.41
C MET A 1 -20.89 -7.68 -35.55
N THR A 2 -19.57 -7.71 -35.69
CA THR A 2 -18.68 -8.72 -35.11
C THR A 2 -18.34 -8.38 -33.66
N LEU A 3 -18.65 -9.30 -32.74
CA LEU A 3 -18.27 -9.22 -31.33
C LEU A 3 -16.74 -9.35 -31.23
N SER A 4 -16.07 -8.24 -30.91
CA SER A 4 -14.64 -8.19 -30.63
C SER A 4 -14.38 -8.91 -29.30
N THR A 5 -13.93 -10.15 -29.36
CA THR A 5 -13.47 -10.91 -28.19
C THR A 5 -12.24 -10.22 -27.62
N LEU A 6 -12.40 -9.55 -26.47
CA LEU A 6 -11.28 -9.09 -25.65
C LEU A 6 -10.41 -10.32 -25.32
N ARG A 7 -9.21 -10.36 -25.90
CA ARG A 7 -8.21 -11.37 -25.60
C ARG A 7 -7.76 -11.14 -24.15
N PRO A 8 -7.80 -12.15 -23.27
CA PRO A 8 -7.28 -12.01 -21.91
C PRO A 8 -5.82 -11.57 -22.00
N ILE A 9 -5.49 -10.45 -21.35
CA ILE A 9 -4.10 -10.09 -21.11
C ILE A 9 -3.56 -11.19 -20.18
N PRO A 10 -2.47 -11.88 -20.51
CA PRO A 10 -1.89 -12.84 -19.59
C PRO A 10 -1.50 -12.09 -18.32
N HIS A 11 -2.24 -12.32 -17.23
CA HIS A 11 -1.84 -11.90 -15.90
C HIS A 11 -0.52 -12.62 -15.62
N GLN A 12 0.58 -11.87 -15.69
CA GLN A 12 1.87 -12.34 -15.24
C GLN A 12 1.71 -12.69 -13.76
N LEU A 13 1.77 -13.98 -13.46
CA LEU A 13 1.88 -14.52 -12.12
C LEU A 13 3.18 -13.96 -11.51
N HIS A 14 3.07 -12.91 -10.70
CA HIS A 14 4.18 -12.24 -10.03
C HIS A 14 3.65 -11.94 -8.62
N GLU A 15 4.17 -12.48 -7.51
CA GLU A 15 5.46 -13.10 -7.20
C GLU A 15 5.31 -14.21 -6.14
N ALA A 16 6.41 -14.91 -5.85
CA ALA A 16 6.53 -15.81 -4.70
C ALA A 16 5.88 -15.20 -3.45
N HIS A 17 5.16 -16.02 -2.66
CA HIS A 17 4.67 -15.60 -1.36
C HIS A 17 5.84 -14.99 -0.56
N GLU A 18 5.86 -13.67 -0.41
CA GLU A 18 6.80 -12.97 0.46
C GLU A 18 6.74 -13.64 1.83
N SER A 19 7.89 -14.06 2.36
CA SER A 19 7.89 -14.70 3.67
C SER A 19 7.38 -13.71 4.72
N ALA A 20 6.80 -14.23 5.81
CA ALA A 20 6.33 -13.36 6.89
C ALA A 20 7.47 -12.52 7.49
N GLU A 21 8.70 -13.05 7.48
CA GLU A 21 9.90 -12.38 7.95
C GLU A 21 10.31 -11.23 7.02
N ASP A 22 10.39 -11.49 5.71
CA ASP A 22 10.72 -10.47 4.70
C ASP A 22 9.70 -9.33 4.71
N PHE A 23 8.41 -9.67 4.83
CA PHE A 23 7.37 -8.65 4.96
C PHE A 23 7.53 -7.81 6.22
N SER A 24 7.78 -8.45 7.36
CA SER A 24 7.98 -7.73 8.62
C SER A 24 9.19 -6.81 8.56
N LYS A 25 10.28 -7.26 7.92
CA LYS A 25 11.48 -6.46 7.69
C LYS A 25 11.18 -5.25 6.81
N ARG A 26 10.48 -5.46 5.68
CA ARG A 26 10.06 -4.37 4.78
C ARG A 26 9.18 -3.35 5.50
N LEU A 27 8.25 -3.80 6.36
CA LEU A 27 7.43 -2.90 7.17
C LEU A 27 8.25 -2.11 8.20
N ALA A 28 9.27 -2.72 8.80
CA ALA A 28 10.18 -2.02 9.71
C ALA A 28 11.00 -0.93 8.99
N GLU A 29 11.51 -1.24 7.80
CA GLU A 29 12.24 -0.27 6.95
C GLU A 29 11.32 0.88 6.52
N LEU A 30 10.10 0.58 6.08
CA LEU A 30 9.09 1.59 5.74
C LEU A 30 8.75 2.48 6.94
N THR A 31 8.60 1.88 8.13
CA THR A 31 8.32 2.60 9.37
C THR A 31 9.43 3.62 9.66
N ALA A 32 10.70 3.18 9.57
CA ALA A 32 11.86 4.03 9.81
C ALA A 32 11.92 5.19 8.80
N ALA A 33 11.72 4.91 7.52
CA ALA A 33 11.74 5.93 6.47
C ALA A 33 10.64 6.99 6.65
N LEU A 34 9.43 6.56 7.01
CA LEU A 34 8.31 7.49 7.24
C LEU A 34 8.55 8.38 8.48
N ALA A 35 9.15 7.82 9.53
CA ALA A 35 9.44 8.54 10.77
C ALA A 35 10.37 9.75 10.57
N GLU A 36 11.26 9.72 9.56
CA GLU A 36 12.15 10.84 9.25
C GLU A 36 11.40 12.14 8.87
N THR A 37 10.14 12.03 8.45
CA THR A 37 9.34 13.17 7.97
C THR A 37 8.16 13.53 8.86
N ALA A 38 7.92 12.76 9.94
CA ALA A 38 6.71 12.89 10.74
C ALA A 38 6.56 14.26 11.42
N GLU A 39 7.61 14.75 12.07
CA GLU A 39 7.59 16.06 12.72
C GLU A 39 7.39 17.20 11.71
N GLN A 40 8.00 17.10 10.52
CA GLN A 40 7.85 18.10 9.48
C GLN A 40 6.38 18.21 9.03
N TYR A 41 5.70 17.08 8.81
CA TYR A 41 4.30 17.11 8.39
C TYR A 41 3.34 17.56 9.49
N ASP A 42 3.64 17.24 10.75
CA ASP A 42 2.87 17.73 11.89
C ASP A 42 2.95 19.27 12.01
N ILE A 43 4.16 19.84 11.91
CA ILE A 43 4.36 21.29 12.00
C ILE A 43 3.81 22.03 10.77
N SER A 44 4.05 21.50 9.58
CA SER A 44 3.75 22.21 8.32
C SER A 44 2.31 22.05 7.85
N ALA A 45 1.59 21.03 8.33
CA ALA A 45 0.26 20.63 7.85
C ALA A 45 0.20 20.39 6.32
N GLN A 46 1.33 20.15 5.68
CA GLN A 46 1.40 19.87 4.24
C GLN A 46 0.98 18.44 3.97
N PHE A 47 0.39 18.21 2.79
CA PHE A 47 0.08 16.86 2.35
C PHE A 47 1.36 16.05 2.08
N PRO A 48 1.48 14.81 2.61
CA PRO A 48 2.71 14.03 2.57
C PRO A 48 2.93 13.30 1.23
N HIS A 49 3.08 14.06 0.14
CA HIS A 49 3.24 13.51 -1.22
C HIS A 49 4.38 12.49 -1.34
N ALA A 50 5.53 12.75 -0.69
CA ALA A 50 6.68 11.84 -0.73
C ALA A 50 6.35 10.49 -0.07
N ASN A 51 5.61 10.50 1.04
CA ASN A 51 5.20 9.26 1.72
C ASN A 51 4.26 8.44 0.82
N PHE A 52 3.34 9.10 0.11
CA PHE A 52 2.45 8.41 -0.84
C PHE A 52 3.19 7.86 -2.07
N GLN A 53 4.23 8.53 -2.56
CA GLN A 53 5.10 7.98 -3.61
C GLN A 53 5.84 6.73 -3.12
N LEU A 54 6.34 6.75 -1.88
CA LEU A 54 6.98 5.60 -1.26
C LEU A 54 5.99 4.42 -1.10
N LEU A 55 4.80 4.67 -0.57
CA LEU A 55 3.75 3.65 -0.46
C LEU A 55 3.35 3.06 -1.82
N HIS A 56 3.28 3.89 -2.86
CA HIS A 56 3.02 3.44 -4.23
C HIS A 56 4.14 2.53 -4.75
N ALA A 57 5.41 2.90 -4.53
CA ALA A 57 6.57 2.08 -4.93
C ALA A 57 6.58 0.71 -4.23
N HIS A 58 6.03 0.61 -3.02
CA HIS A 58 5.85 -0.65 -2.29
C HIS A 58 4.55 -1.40 -2.63
N GLY A 59 3.76 -0.93 -3.60
CA GLY A 59 2.50 -1.55 -4.00
C GLY A 59 1.40 -1.47 -2.94
N LEU A 60 1.52 -0.56 -1.97
CA LEU A 60 0.63 -0.54 -0.80
C LEU A 60 -0.68 0.23 -1.05
N LEU A 61 -0.74 1.15 -2.01
CA LEU A 61 -1.97 1.95 -2.23
C LEU A 61 -3.17 1.13 -2.73
N GLY A 62 -2.92 0.04 -3.46
CA GLY A 62 -3.93 -0.89 -3.97
C GLY A 62 -3.92 -2.24 -3.24
N LEU A 63 -3.41 -2.28 -2.00
CA LEU A 63 -3.14 -3.53 -1.29
C LEU A 63 -4.38 -4.41 -1.13
N THR A 64 -5.55 -3.81 -0.84
CA THR A 64 -6.81 -4.53 -0.61
C THR A 64 -7.63 -4.76 -1.89
N VAL A 65 -7.27 -4.10 -2.99
CA VAL A 65 -7.98 -4.23 -4.27
C VAL A 65 -7.80 -5.67 -4.79
N PRO A 66 -8.85 -6.33 -5.35
CA PRO A 66 -8.73 -7.67 -5.90
C PRO A 66 -7.60 -7.80 -6.93
N THR A 67 -6.89 -8.92 -6.89
CA THR A 67 -5.78 -9.22 -7.84
C THR A 67 -6.24 -9.24 -9.30
N ALA A 68 -7.49 -9.65 -9.55
CA ALA A 68 -8.12 -9.61 -10.88
C ALA A 68 -8.24 -8.18 -11.46
N LEU A 69 -8.22 -7.16 -10.60
CA LEU A 69 -8.24 -5.74 -10.97
C LEU A 69 -6.84 -5.10 -10.91
N GLY A 70 -5.79 -5.89 -10.69
CA GLY A 70 -4.40 -5.42 -10.59
C GLY A 70 -3.96 -4.97 -9.20
N GLY A 71 -4.74 -5.27 -8.15
CA GLY A 71 -4.40 -4.97 -6.76
C GLY A 71 -3.64 -6.08 -6.03
N GLY A 72 -3.39 -5.88 -4.74
CA GLY A 72 -2.67 -6.84 -3.88
C GLY A 72 -3.54 -7.96 -3.29
N GLY A 73 -4.87 -7.83 -3.29
CA GLY A 73 -5.82 -8.82 -2.77
C GLY A 73 -5.65 -9.16 -1.29
N ALA A 74 -5.07 -8.28 -0.49
CA ALA A 74 -4.79 -8.52 0.92
C ALA A 74 -6.07 -8.62 1.75
N ASP A 75 -6.04 -9.51 2.75
CA ASP A 75 -7.09 -9.62 3.76
C ASP A 75 -6.93 -8.58 4.88
N LEU A 76 -7.90 -8.55 5.79
CA LEU A 76 -7.93 -7.58 6.89
C LEU A 76 -6.69 -7.66 7.81
N PRO A 77 -6.23 -8.85 8.26
CA PRO A 77 -5.00 -8.95 9.04
C PRO A 77 -3.78 -8.37 8.33
N ARG A 78 -3.59 -8.67 7.04
CA ARG A 78 -2.46 -8.14 6.28
C ARG A 78 -2.56 -6.63 6.09
N ALA A 79 -3.75 -6.11 5.79
CA ALA A 79 -3.99 -4.67 5.71
C ALA A 79 -3.70 -3.96 7.05
N GLN A 80 -4.13 -4.56 8.17
CA GLN A 80 -3.88 -4.04 9.51
C GLN A 80 -2.37 -3.96 9.83
N GLN A 81 -1.58 -4.97 9.45
CA GLN A 81 -0.13 -4.95 9.64
C GLN A 81 0.51 -3.75 8.93
N VAL A 82 0.11 -3.49 7.68
CA VAL A 82 0.59 -2.33 6.91
C VAL A 82 0.18 -1.03 7.57
N ILE A 83 -1.11 -0.86 7.89
CA ILE A 83 -1.62 0.37 8.53
C ILE A 83 -0.87 0.62 9.85
N SER A 84 -0.64 -0.42 10.65
CA SER A 84 0.06 -0.30 11.94
C SER A 84 1.51 0.12 11.78
N ALA A 85 2.20 -0.40 10.76
CA ALA A 85 3.58 -0.02 10.45
C ALA A 85 3.66 1.43 9.96
N VAL A 86 2.80 1.81 9.01
CA VAL A 86 2.72 3.19 8.50
C VAL A 86 2.38 4.15 9.63
N ALA A 87 1.41 3.83 10.49
CA ALA A 87 1.01 4.68 11.62
C ALA A 87 2.11 4.87 12.66
N ARG A 88 2.96 3.86 12.85
CA ARG A 88 4.12 3.96 13.75
C ARG A 88 5.20 4.90 13.21
N GLY A 89 5.32 5.01 11.88
CA GLY A 89 6.26 5.93 11.24
C GLY A 89 5.66 7.33 11.10
N GLU A 90 4.49 7.44 10.47
CA GLU A 90 3.82 8.71 10.23
C GLU A 90 2.28 8.54 10.32
N PRO A 91 1.64 9.00 11.42
CA PRO A 91 0.22 8.78 11.69
C PRO A 91 -0.75 9.40 10.67
N SER A 92 -0.46 10.58 10.12
CA SER A 92 -1.36 11.27 9.18
C SER A 92 -1.42 10.57 7.82
N THR A 93 -0.29 10.06 7.32
CA THR A 93 -0.21 9.19 6.14
C THR A 93 -1.02 7.92 6.36
N ALA A 94 -0.91 7.29 7.53
CA ALA A 94 -1.67 6.08 7.84
C ALA A 94 -3.18 6.33 7.82
N LEU A 95 -3.63 7.47 8.37
CA LEU A 95 -5.04 7.84 8.33
C LEU A 95 -5.55 7.99 6.89
N ILE A 96 -4.80 8.69 6.03
CA ILE A 96 -5.17 8.84 4.61
C ILE A 96 -5.14 7.49 3.89
N LEU A 97 -4.18 6.61 4.19
CA LEU A 97 -4.11 5.26 3.62
C LEU A 97 -5.31 4.39 4.02
N VAL A 98 -5.76 4.48 5.28
CA VAL A 98 -7.00 3.81 5.72
C VAL A 98 -8.19 4.32 4.93
N MET A 99 -8.32 5.64 4.76
CA MET A 99 -9.40 6.22 3.95
C MET A 99 -9.34 5.70 2.51
N GLN A 100 -8.16 5.58 1.92
CA GLN A 100 -7.98 4.98 0.58
C GLN A 100 -8.49 3.54 0.53
N TYR A 101 -8.13 2.69 1.49
CA TYR A 101 -8.58 1.30 1.55
C TYR A 101 -10.10 1.19 1.70
N LEU A 102 -10.72 2.06 2.50
CA LEU A 102 -12.16 2.05 2.70
C LEU A 102 -12.96 2.51 1.46
N GLN A 103 -12.39 3.37 0.62
CA GLN A 103 -13.06 3.87 -0.58
C GLN A 103 -12.86 2.95 -1.79
N HIS A 104 -11.82 2.13 -1.80
CA HIS A 104 -11.41 1.32 -2.96
C HIS A 104 -11.28 -0.18 -2.64
N SER A 105 -12.01 -0.69 -1.66
CA SER A 105 -12.13 -2.13 -1.34
C SER A 105 -13.17 -2.85 -2.18
#